data_AF-A0A7C3SHA3-F1
#
_entry.id   AF-A0A7C3SHA3-F1
#
_cell.length_a   1.000
_cell.length_b   1.000
_cell.length_c   1.000
_cell.angle_alpha   90.00
_cell.angle_beta   90.00
_cell.angle_gamma   90.00
#
_symmetry.space_group_name_H-M   'P 1'
#
loop_
_entity.id
_entity.type
_entity.pdbx_description
1 polymer ?
#
loop_
_entity_poly.entity_id
_entity_poly.type
_entity_poly.pdbx_seq_one_letter_code
_entity_poly.pdbx_strand_id
1 'polypeptide(L)'
;MSFSSPSGTSIPSAPARFVVGIDLGTTNSAVCYVDTLESAWQIRTFRVPQLVAPGQVEAREILPSFHYQPAPGEFPAGALRLPWHTEDPEYVVGFFARDHGALVPGRLVSSAKSWLCHTGVDRTAGLLPWQAAPDCPKISPIDASARYLRHIRQAWDHHFPEYPLAQQDIVLTLPASFDEVARQLTVRAAAAAGLPRVV
;
A
#
# COMPACT_ATOMS: atom_id res chain seq x y z
N MET A 1 -45.45 -31.36 1.06
CA MET A 1 -44.01 -31.66 1.09
C MET A 1 -43.28 -30.32 1.09
N SER A 2 -42.85 -29.86 2.26
CA SER A 2 -42.27 -28.53 2.45
C SER A 2 -40.75 -28.66 2.40
N PHE A 3 -40.11 -27.98 1.46
CA PHE A 3 -38.66 -27.88 1.38
C PHE A 3 -38.17 -26.81 2.36
N SER A 4 -37.41 -27.24 3.37
CA SER A 4 -36.67 -26.36 4.26
C SER A 4 -35.37 -25.91 3.58
N SER A 5 -35.20 -24.61 3.38
CA SER A 5 -33.93 -24.01 2.96
C SER A 5 -32.89 -24.13 4.07
N PRO A 6 -31.62 -24.49 3.77
CA PRO A 6 -30.58 -24.52 4.78
C PRO A 6 -30.16 -23.07 5.09
N SER A 7 -30.33 -22.67 6.35
CA SER A 7 -29.76 -21.45 6.91
C SER A 7 -28.23 -21.56 6.88
N GLY A 8 -27.59 -20.81 6.00
CA GLY A 8 -26.14 -20.65 5.96
C GLY A 8 -25.66 -19.98 7.24
N THR A 9 -25.13 -20.78 8.17
CA THR A 9 -24.40 -20.28 9.32
C THR A 9 -23.06 -19.77 8.83
N SER A 10 -22.87 -18.45 8.79
CA SER A 10 -21.55 -17.86 8.63
C SER A 10 -20.69 -18.29 9.80
N ILE A 11 -19.63 -19.06 9.53
CA ILE A 11 -18.62 -19.40 10.53
C ILE A 11 -18.02 -18.05 10.99
N PRO A 12 -18.07 -17.70 12.29
CA PRO A 12 -17.40 -16.49 12.76
C PRO A 12 -15.92 -16.63 12.44
N SER A 13 -15.37 -15.70 11.65
CA SER A 13 -13.94 -15.65 11.39
C SER A 13 -13.22 -15.58 12.73
N ALA A 14 -12.21 -16.43 12.94
CA ALA A 14 -11.39 -16.38 14.14
C ALA A 14 -10.93 -14.92 14.40
N PRO A 15 -10.89 -14.48 15.67
CA PRO A 15 -10.44 -13.13 15.99
C PRO A 15 -9.03 -12.89 15.43
N ALA A 16 -8.79 -11.68 14.93
CA ALA A 16 -7.48 -11.31 14.40
C ALA A 16 -6.41 -11.43 15.49
N ARG A 17 -5.29 -12.09 15.18
CA ARG A 17 -4.14 -12.16 16.09
C ARG A 17 -3.51 -10.79 16.27
N PHE A 18 -3.47 -10.00 15.20
CA PHE A 18 -2.89 -8.67 15.23
C PHE A 18 -3.95 -7.60 14.99
N VAL A 19 -3.82 -6.49 15.72
CA VAL A 19 -4.44 -5.21 15.35
C VAL A 19 -3.35 -4.35 14.73
N VAL A 20 -3.56 -3.89 13.50
CA VAL A 20 -2.54 -3.19 12.70
C VAL A 20 -2.98 -1.76 12.41
N GLY A 21 -2.21 -0.79 12.88
CA GLY A 21 -2.37 0.62 12.52
C GLY A 21 -1.50 0.98 11.33
N ILE A 22 -2.10 1.56 10.29
CA ILE A 22 -1.38 2.07 9.11
C ILE A 22 -1.58 3.57 9.05
N ASP A 23 -0.48 4.32 9.16
CA ASP A 23 -0.46 5.73 8.79
C ASP A 23 -0.13 5.87 7.31
N LEU A 24 -1.13 6.20 6.48
CA LEU A 24 -0.93 6.44 5.05
C LEU A 24 -0.77 7.94 4.82
N GLY A 25 0.45 8.45 4.96
CA GLY A 25 0.76 9.87 4.82
C GLY A 25 1.08 10.30 3.39
N THR A 26 1.11 11.62 3.17
CA THR A 26 1.42 12.23 1.87
C THR A 26 2.86 11.96 1.42
N THR A 27 3.80 11.98 2.36
CA THR A 27 5.24 11.81 2.09
C THR A 27 5.76 10.47 2.56
N ASN A 28 5.32 10.03 3.74
CA ASN A 28 5.74 8.77 4.35
C ASN A 28 4.52 8.04 4.88
N SER A 29 4.62 6.73 4.91
CA SER A 29 3.71 5.83 5.58
C SER A 29 4.44 5.06 6.67
N ALA A 30 3.73 4.71 7.73
CA ALA A 30 4.27 3.92 8.84
C ALA A 30 3.26 2.84 9.24
N VAL A 31 3.76 1.74 9.80
CA VAL A 31 2.93 0.61 10.21
C VAL A 31 3.30 0.22 11.63
N CYS A 32 2.30 0.14 12.49
CA CYS A 32 2.43 -0.33 13.86
C CYS A 32 1.44 -1.47 14.11
N TYR A 33 1.76 -2.36 15.04
CA TYR A 33 0.86 -3.47 15.38
C TYR A 33 0.98 -3.87 16.85
N VAL A 34 -0.05 -4.57 17.33
CA VAL A 34 -0.11 -5.21 18.64
C VAL A 34 -0.50 -6.67 18.43
N ASP A 35 0.17 -7.60 19.12
CA ASP A 35 -0.28 -8.99 19.23
C ASP A 35 -1.33 -9.08 20.35
N THR A 36 -2.56 -9.47 20.00
CA THR A 36 -3.69 -9.50 20.93
C THR A 36 -3.59 -10.64 21.93
N LEU A 37 -2.72 -11.64 21.69
CA LEU A 37 -2.48 -12.76 22.58
C LEU A 37 -1.45 -12.45 23.67
N GLU A 38 -0.72 -11.35 23.55
CA GLU A 38 0.27 -10.93 24.53
C GLU A 38 -0.37 -10.14 25.68
N SER A 39 0.19 -10.28 26.88
CA SER A 39 -0.18 -9.49 28.06
C SER A 39 1.07 -9.04 28.80
N ALA A 40 1.31 -7.74 29.05
CA ALA A 40 0.55 -6.58 28.56
C ALA A 40 0.77 -6.30 27.06
N TRP A 41 -0.19 -5.67 26.40
CA TRP A 41 -0.06 -5.26 25.00
C TRP A 41 1.14 -4.31 24.79
N GLN A 42 1.91 -4.58 23.73
CA GLN A 42 3.04 -3.77 23.32
C GLN A 42 2.86 -3.29 21.89
N ILE A 43 3.01 -1.98 21.67
CA ILE A 43 3.00 -1.40 20.32
C ILE A 43 4.37 -1.64 19.69
N ARG A 44 4.37 -2.27 18.51
CA ARG A 44 5.59 -2.54 17.73
C ARG A 44 5.51 -1.83 16.40
N THR A 45 6.61 -1.21 15.98
CA THR A 45 6.76 -0.71 14.61
C THR A 45 7.10 -1.87 13.68
N PHE A 46 6.30 -2.04 12.63
CA PHE A 46 6.64 -2.97 11.55
C PHE A 46 7.63 -2.31 10.60
N ARG A 47 8.85 -2.85 10.53
CA ARG A 47 9.90 -2.37 9.63
C ARG A 47 9.67 -2.95 8.23
N VAL A 48 9.20 -2.12 7.30
CA VAL A 48 8.82 -2.49 5.94
C VAL A 48 10.06 -2.74 5.08
N PRO A 49 10.32 -3.98 4.61
CA PRO A 49 11.35 -4.26 3.61
C PRO A 49 11.02 -3.54 2.30
N GLN A 50 12.00 -2.86 1.73
CA GLN A 50 11.87 -2.10 0.49
C GLN A 50 13.23 -1.94 -0.17
N LEU A 51 13.23 -1.63 -1.46
CA LEU A 51 14.47 -1.29 -2.16
C LEU A 51 14.99 0.06 -1.65
N VAL A 52 16.30 0.11 -1.40
CA VAL A 52 17.04 1.36 -1.13
C VAL A 52 18.04 1.68 -2.25
N ALA A 53 18.43 0.66 -3.01
CA ALA A 53 19.20 0.75 -4.25
C ALA A 53 18.87 -0.47 -5.13
N PRO A 54 19.24 -0.48 -6.42
CA PRO A 54 19.02 -1.65 -7.28
C PRO A 54 19.66 -2.91 -6.67
N GLY A 55 18.87 -3.96 -6.49
CA GLY A 55 19.29 -5.22 -5.87
C GLY A 55 19.50 -5.18 -4.34
N GLN A 56 19.27 -4.04 -3.69
CA GLN A 56 19.48 -3.86 -2.25
C GLN A 56 18.16 -3.61 -1.52
N VAL A 57 17.76 -4.58 -0.70
CA VAL A 57 16.53 -4.54 0.11
C VAL A 57 16.88 -4.33 1.57
N GLU A 58 16.25 -3.34 2.20
CA GLU A 58 16.41 -3.09 3.64
C GLU A 58 15.07 -2.85 4.33
N ALA A 59 14.96 -3.28 5.58
CA ALA A 59 13.79 -3.05 6.42
C ALA A 59 13.89 -1.69 7.15
N ARG A 60 12.95 -0.80 6.88
CA ARG A 60 12.90 0.57 7.41
C ARG A 60 11.62 0.82 8.18
N GLU A 61 11.67 1.69 9.18
CA GLU A 61 10.51 2.03 10.01
C GLU A 61 9.42 2.80 9.25
N ILE A 62 9.81 3.45 8.15
CA ILE A 62 8.91 4.19 7.26
C ILE A 62 8.98 3.64 5.84
N LEU A 63 7.88 3.76 5.12
CA LEU A 63 7.77 3.58 3.68
C LEU A 63 7.49 4.95 3.05
N PRO A 64 8.43 5.58 2.32
CA PRO A 64 8.12 6.77 1.55
C PRO A 64 6.96 6.53 0.58
N SER A 65 5.96 7.42 0.59
CA SER A 65 4.75 7.37 -0.24
C SER A 65 5.02 7.86 -1.66
N PHE A 66 6.02 7.25 -2.30
CA PHE A 66 6.51 7.55 -3.63
C PHE A 66 6.38 6.31 -4.50
N HIS A 67 6.05 6.54 -5.76
CA HIS A 67 5.95 5.51 -6.77
C HIS A 67 6.83 5.89 -7.95
N TYR A 68 7.57 4.92 -8.47
CA TYR A 68 8.42 5.08 -9.63
C TYR A 68 8.09 4.05 -10.70
N GLN A 69 7.99 4.53 -11.95
CA GLN A 69 7.67 3.74 -13.14
C GLN A 69 8.90 3.63 -14.05
N PRO A 70 9.71 2.56 -13.93
CA PRO A 70 10.92 2.40 -14.72
C PRO A 70 10.66 2.45 -16.23
N ALA A 71 11.63 2.97 -16.98
CA ALA A 71 11.65 2.81 -18.43
C ALA A 71 11.97 1.35 -18.81
N PRO A 72 11.49 0.86 -19.97
CA PRO A 72 11.94 -0.41 -20.49
C PRO A 72 13.48 -0.46 -20.60
N GLY A 73 14.10 -1.45 -19.97
CA GLY A 73 15.55 -1.63 -19.98
C GLY A 73 16.35 -0.64 -19.12
N GLU A 74 15.70 0.17 -18.28
CA GLU A 74 16.40 1.11 -17.39
C GLU A 74 17.27 0.40 -16.35
N PHE A 75 16.81 -0.76 -15.87
CA PHE A 75 17.52 -1.56 -14.89
C PHE A 75 17.79 -2.97 -15.42
N PRO A 76 18.87 -3.63 -14.97
CA PRO A 76 19.09 -5.04 -15.21
C PRO A 76 17.92 -5.89 -14.68
N ALA A 77 17.66 -7.02 -15.34
CA ALA A 77 16.68 -8.00 -14.85
C ALA A 77 17.01 -8.43 -13.41
N GLY A 78 15.99 -8.54 -12.57
CA GLY A 78 16.11 -8.86 -11.15
C GLY A 78 16.44 -7.68 -10.23
N ALA A 79 16.93 -6.55 -10.76
CA ALA A 79 17.43 -5.45 -9.93
C ALA A 79 16.33 -4.75 -9.11
N LEU A 80 15.06 -4.89 -9.50
CA LEU A 80 13.92 -4.31 -8.78
C LEU A 80 13.10 -5.35 -8.01
N ARG A 81 13.57 -6.60 -7.92
CA ARG A 81 12.83 -7.65 -7.21
C ARG A 81 12.93 -7.49 -5.71
N LEU A 82 11.80 -7.71 -5.05
CA LEU A 82 11.71 -7.91 -3.61
C LEU A 82 11.61 -9.42 -3.32
N PRO A 83 11.82 -9.87 -2.07
CA PRO A 83 11.82 -11.30 -1.74
C PRO A 83 10.54 -12.06 -2.10
N TRP A 84 9.42 -11.35 -2.29
CA TRP A 84 8.12 -11.92 -2.68
C TRP A 84 7.81 -11.78 -4.18
N HIS A 85 8.72 -11.25 -4.99
CA HIS A 85 8.54 -11.13 -6.44
C HIS A 85 9.09 -12.36 -7.16
N THR A 86 8.26 -13.00 -7.98
CA THR A 86 8.69 -14.07 -8.91
C THR A 86 9.21 -13.52 -10.23
N GLU A 87 8.70 -12.35 -10.64
CA GLU A 87 9.04 -11.64 -11.88
C GLU A 87 9.48 -10.21 -11.55
N ASP A 88 10.06 -9.51 -12.53
CA ASP A 88 10.41 -8.11 -12.34
C ASP A 88 9.15 -7.25 -12.21
N PRO A 89 9.04 -6.41 -11.17
CA PRO A 89 7.85 -5.59 -11.00
C PRO A 89 7.82 -4.45 -12.01
N GLU A 90 6.62 -4.10 -12.45
CA GLU A 90 6.40 -2.96 -13.36
C GLU A 90 6.68 -1.60 -12.69
N TYR A 91 6.68 -1.55 -11.36
CA TYR A 91 6.90 -0.34 -10.59
C TYR A 91 7.58 -0.64 -9.27
N VAL A 92 8.11 0.40 -8.63
CA VAL A 92 8.66 0.33 -7.28
C VAL A 92 8.08 1.45 -6.42
N VAL A 93 8.01 1.22 -5.12
CA VAL A 93 7.59 2.22 -4.13
C VAL A 93 8.61 2.30 -2.98
N GLY A 94 8.52 3.34 -2.16
CA GLY A 94 9.40 3.51 -1.00
C GLY A 94 10.68 4.31 -1.29
N PHE A 95 11.74 4.02 -0.54
CA PHE A 95 13.01 4.77 -0.58
C PHE A 95 13.61 4.86 -1.97
N PHE A 96 13.80 3.73 -2.64
CA PHE A 96 14.37 3.72 -3.97
C PHE A 96 13.51 4.52 -4.97
N ALA A 97 12.18 4.39 -4.90
CA ALA A 97 11.28 5.17 -5.74
C ALA A 97 11.41 6.68 -5.52
N ARG A 98 11.55 7.12 -4.26
CA ARG A 98 11.78 8.52 -3.90
C ARG A 98 13.12 9.03 -4.42
N ASP A 99 14.19 8.32 -4.11
CA ASP A 99 15.57 8.79 -4.32
C ASP A 99 15.94 8.77 -5.80
N HIS A 100 15.65 7.66 -6.50
CA HIS A 100 15.88 7.57 -7.94
C HIS A 100 14.87 8.42 -8.73
N GLY A 101 13.60 8.40 -8.33
CA GLY A 101 12.56 9.18 -9.00
C GLY A 101 12.79 10.69 -8.96
N ALA A 102 13.47 11.20 -7.93
CA ALA A 102 13.86 12.62 -7.87
C ALA A 102 14.81 13.02 -9.02
N LEU A 103 15.59 12.07 -9.55
CA LEU A 103 16.48 12.28 -10.70
C LEU A 103 15.73 12.18 -12.03
N VAL A 104 14.59 11.49 -12.06
CA VAL A 104 13.77 11.26 -13.27
C VAL A 104 12.30 11.59 -13.01
N PRO A 105 11.96 12.86 -12.76
CA PRO A 105 10.63 13.26 -12.26
C PRO A 105 9.47 12.93 -13.20
N GLY A 106 9.71 12.79 -14.51
CA GLY A 106 8.69 12.36 -15.48
C GLY A 106 8.17 10.93 -15.29
N ARG A 107 8.76 10.16 -14.36
CA ARG A 107 8.36 8.79 -13.99
C ARG A 107 8.02 8.65 -12.51
N LEU A 108 8.09 9.75 -11.75
CA LEU A 108 7.86 9.78 -10.31
C LEU A 108 6.45 10.27 -10.00
N VAL A 109 5.75 9.51 -9.17
CA VAL A 109 4.54 9.95 -8.49
C VAL A 109 4.87 10.23 -7.04
N SER A 110 4.62 11.46 -6.61
CA SER A 110 4.71 11.91 -5.23
C SER A 110 3.38 12.55 -4.80
N SER A 111 3.16 12.65 -3.49
CA SER A 111 2.02 13.37 -2.92
C SER A 111 0.66 12.90 -3.41
N ALA A 112 0.52 11.62 -3.77
CA ALA A 112 -0.74 11.05 -4.29
C ALA A 112 -1.93 11.31 -3.35
N LYS A 113 -1.69 11.30 -2.03
CA LYS A 113 -2.71 11.61 -1.02
C LYS A 113 -3.27 13.04 -1.15
N SER A 114 -2.44 14.03 -1.49
CA SER A 114 -2.91 15.40 -1.70
C SER A 114 -3.85 15.51 -2.90
N TRP A 115 -3.64 14.69 -3.94
CA TRP A 115 -4.51 14.64 -5.11
C TRP A 115 -5.88 14.02 -4.78
N LEU A 116 -5.99 13.14 -3.79
CA LEU A 116 -7.28 12.63 -3.30
C LEU A 116 -8.17 13.71 -2.69
N CYS A 117 -7.60 14.86 -2.31
CA CYS A 117 -8.36 16.00 -1.77
C CYS A 117 -8.58 17.12 -2.81
N HIS A 118 -7.95 17.03 -3.98
CA HIS A 118 -8.05 18.09 -4.98
C HIS A 118 -9.39 17.95 -5.72
N THR A 119 -10.35 18.84 -5.43
CA THR A 119 -11.71 18.80 -6.01
C THR A 119 -11.75 19.21 -7.48
N GLY A 120 -10.73 19.90 -7.98
CA GLY A 120 -10.66 20.39 -9.35
C GLY A 120 -10.24 19.35 -10.41
N VAL A 121 -10.04 18.09 -10.02
CA VAL A 121 -9.63 17.02 -10.94
C VAL A 121 -10.46 15.76 -10.73
N ASP A 122 -10.54 14.93 -11.77
CA ASP A 122 -11.02 13.56 -11.65
C ASP A 122 -9.98 12.71 -10.91
N ARG A 123 -10.25 12.46 -9.62
CA ARG A 123 -9.40 11.69 -8.69
C ARG A 123 -9.32 10.20 -9.03
N THR A 124 -10.14 9.73 -9.98
CA THR A 124 -10.15 8.34 -10.46
C THR A 124 -9.40 8.15 -11.78
N ALA A 125 -9.13 9.24 -12.51
CA ALA A 125 -8.43 9.19 -13.79
C ALA A 125 -6.91 9.07 -13.63
N GLY A 126 -6.26 8.49 -14.64
CA GLY A 126 -4.81 8.41 -14.75
C GLY A 126 -4.19 9.79 -15.01
N LEU A 127 -3.84 10.52 -13.96
CA LEU A 127 -3.30 11.88 -14.04
C LEU A 127 -1.86 12.02 -13.52
N LEU A 128 -1.33 11.01 -12.83
CA LEU A 128 0.00 11.02 -12.22
C LEU A 128 0.98 10.07 -12.94
N PRO A 129 2.23 10.45 -13.22
CA PRO A 129 2.81 11.77 -12.96
C PRO A 129 2.15 12.88 -13.79
N TRP A 130 2.00 14.06 -13.20
CA TRP A 130 1.35 15.19 -13.89
C TRP A 130 2.06 15.53 -15.21
N GLN A 131 3.38 15.62 -15.14
CA GLN A 131 4.31 15.82 -16.26
C GLN A 131 4.98 14.51 -16.66
N ALA A 132 4.17 13.46 -16.88
CA ALA A 132 4.70 12.16 -17.29
C ALA A 132 5.54 12.25 -18.58
N ALA A 133 6.61 11.47 -18.65
CA ALA A 133 7.30 11.21 -19.89
C ALA A 133 6.32 10.59 -20.92
N PRO A 134 6.51 10.80 -22.25
CA PRO A 134 5.54 10.37 -23.26
C PRO A 134 5.20 8.87 -23.24
N ASP A 135 6.15 8.03 -22.83
CA ASP A 135 6.03 6.59 -22.74
C ASP A 135 5.74 6.09 -21.31
N CYS A 136 5.61 7.00 -20.33
CA CYS A 136 5.30 6.64 -18.95
C CYS A 136 3.78 6.56 -18.78
N PRO A 137 3.22 5.39 -18.40
CA PRO A 137 1.80 5.29 -18.11
C PRO A 137 1.44 6.18 -16.92
N LYS A 138 0.29 6.86 -17.03
CA LYS A 138 -0.29 7.61 -15.91
C LYS A 138 -1.21 6.73 -15.08
N ILE A 139 -1.21 6.93 -13.77
CA ILE A 139 -2.05 6.24 -12.80
C ILE A 139 -2.88 7.25 -11.99
N SER A 140 -3.96 6.77 -11.40
CA SER A 140 -4.79 7.61 -10.53
C SER A 140 -4.15 7.78 -9.14
N PRO A 141 -4.52 8.83 -8.39
CA PRO A 141 -4.20 8.95 -6.98
C PRO A 141 -4.60 7.73 -6.13
N ILE A 142 -5.70 7.08 -6.51
CA ILE A 142 -6.21 5.86 -5.86
C ILE A 142 -5.26 4.69 -6.13
N ASP A 143 -4.83 4.50 -7.38
CA ASP A 143 -3.91 3.43 -7.75
C ASP A 143 -2.56 3.59 -7.08
N ALA A 144 -2.01 4.81 -7.04
CA ALA A 144 -0.77 5.08 -6.34
C ALA A 144 -0.88 4.72 -4.84
N SER A 145 -1.97 5.14 -4.19
CA SER A 145 -2.24 4.81 -2.79
C SER A 145 -2.42 3.30 -2.56
N ALA A 146 -3.10 2.61 -3.48
CA ALA A 146 -3.28 1.17 -3.45
C ALA A 146 -1.94 0.43 -3.64
N ARG A 147 -1.03 0.94 -4.48
CA ARG A 147 0.33 0.38 -4.65
C ARG A 147 1.14 0.48 -3.35
N TYR A 148 1.03 1.58 -2.59
CA TYR A 148 1.68 1.71 -1.28
C TYR A 148 1.14 0.69 -0.26
N LEU A 149 -0.19 0.59 -0.15
CA LEU A 149 -0.85 -0.37 0.74
C LEU A 149 -0.57 -1.82 0.35
N ARG A 150 -0.49 -2.11 -0.96
CA ARG A 150 -0.14 -3.44 -1.48
C ARG A 150 1.29 -3.82 -1.12
N HIS A 151 2.24 -2.89 -1.20
CA HIS A 151 3.61 -3.13 -0.76
C HIS A 151 3.66 -3.44 0.74
N ILE A 152 2.96 -2.66 1.58
CA ILE A 152 2.84 -2.94 3.02
C ILE A 152 2.26 -4.34 3.26
N ARG A 153 1.18 -4.69 2.55
CA ARG A 153 0.58 -6.02 2.63
C ARG A 153 1.57 -7.12 2.27
N GLN A 154 2.23 -7.03 1.12
CA GLN A 154 3.15 -8.07 0.66
C GLN A 154 4.35 -8.23 1.60
N ALA A 155 4.88 -7.10 2.10
CA ALA A 155 5.92 -7.09 3.13
C ALA A 155 5.47 -7.80 4.41
N TRP A 156 4.24 -7.49 4.88
CA TRP A 156 3.65 -8.13 6.05
C TRP A 156 3.44 -9.62 5.82
N ASP A 157 2.79 -10.00 4.72
CA ASP A 157 2.46 -11.40 4.38
C ASP A 157 3.74 -12.25 4.24
N HIS A 158 4.84 -11.66 3.77
CA HIS A 158 6.15 -12.32 3.73
C HIS A 158 6.76 -12.51 5.14
N HIS A 159 6.59 -11.55 6.04
CA HIS A 159 7.12 -11.62 7.41
C HIS A 159 6.26 -12.49 8.35
N PHE A 160 4.94 -12.47 8.18
CA PHE A 160 3.96 -13.21 8.96
C PHE A 160 3.10 -14.11 8.04
N PRO A 161 3.68 -15.18 7.44
CA PRO A 161 2.97 -16.00 6.46
C PRO A 161 1.72 -16.70 7.01
N GLU A 162 1.71 -17.00 8.32
CA GLU A 162 0.56 -17.63 9.00
C GLU A 162 -0.55 -16.62 9.37
N TYR A 163 -0.24 -15.32 9.34
CA TYR A 163 -1.15 -14.25 9.77
C TYR A 163 -1.20 -13.13 8.72
N PRO A 164 -1.71 -13.42 7.51
CA PRO A 164 -1.71 -12.45 6.42
C PRO A 164 -2.50 -11.20 6.80
N LEU A 165 -2.05 -10.03 6.32
CA LEU A 165 -2.56 -8.72 6.71
C LEU A 165 -4.06 -8.59 6.41
N ALA A 166 -4.51 -9.17 5.30
CA ALA A 166 -5.91 -9.15 4.87
C ALA A 166 -6.88 -9.84 5.86
N GLN A 167 -6.37 -10.67 6.77
CA GLN A 167 -7.15 -11.34 7.82
C GLN A 167 -7.08 -10.61 9.16
N GLN A 168 -6.24 -9.59 9.30
CA GLN A 168 -6.09 -8.82 10.53
C GLN A 168 -7.07 -7.65 10.57
N ASP A 169 -7.32 -7.10 11.76
CA ASP A 169 -8.11 -5.88 11.90
C ASP A 169 -7.19 -4.67 11.68
N ILE A 170 -7.52 -3.83 10.70
CA ILE A 170 -6.67 -2.73 10.24
C ILE A 170 -7.33 -1.40 10.57
N VAL A 171 -6.60 -0.52 11.24
CA VAL A 171 -6.97 0.88 11.45
C VAL A 171 -6.16 1.74 10.49
N LEU A 172 -6.81 2.37 9.51
CA LEU A 172 -6.15 3.21 8.53
C LEU A 172 -6.35 4.70 8.85
N THR A 173 -5.27 5.43 9.12
CA THR A 173 -5.38 6.84 9.48
C THR A 173 -5.79 7.70 8.28
N LEU A 174 -6.65 8.68 8.54
CA LEU A 174 -7.07 9.69 7.58
C LEU A 174 -6.90 11.08 8.19
N PRO A 175 -6.40 12.07 7.42
CA PRO A 175 -6.34 13.44 7.90
C PRO A 175 -7.73 13.96 8.23
N ALA A 176 -7.83 14.76 9.30
CA ALA A 176 -9.09 15.38 9.70
C ALA A 176 -9.70 16.27 8.59
N SER A 177 -8.86 16.83 7.72
CA SER A 177 -9.25 17.68 6.58
C SER A 177 -9.88 16.92 5.40
N PHE A 178 -9.90 15.58 5.41
CA PHE A 178 -10.49 14.80 4.33
C PHE A 178 -12.02 14.98 4.30
N ASP A 179 -12.53 15.42 3.13
CA ASP A 179 -13.94 15.32 2.78
C ASP A 179 -14.39 13.85 2.71
N GLU A 180 -15.71 13.61 2.78
CA GLU A 180 -16.28 12.25 2.77
C GLU A 180 -15.85 11.45 1.52
N VAL A 181 -15.72 12.11 0.38
CA VAL A 181 -15.29 11.47 -0.87
C VAL A 181 -13.84 10.99 -0.74
N ALA A 182 -12.92 11.80 -0.23
CA ALA A 182 -11.52 11.45 -0.04
C ALA A 182 -11.35 10.28 0.94
N ARG A 183 -12.22 10.19 1.97
CA ARG A 183 -12.28 9.02 2.87
C ARG A 183 -12.68 7.77 2.11
N GLN A 184 -13.78 7.81 1.36
CA GLN A 184 -14.25 6.69 0.54
C GLN A 184 -13.22 6.25 -0.51
N LEU A 185 -12.51 7.18 -1.15
CA LEU A 185 -11.47 6.86 -2.12
C LEU A 185 -10.25 6.19 -1.46
N THR A 186 -9.96 6.53 -0.21
CA THR A 186 -8.88 5.86 0.55
C THR A 186 -9.28 4.43 0.92
N VAL A 187 -10.54 4.21 1.33
CA VAL A 187 -11.08 2.85 1.55
C VAL A 187 -11.06 2.04 0.25
N ARG A 188 -11.41 2.65 -0.89
CA ARG A 188 -11.29 2.01 -2.22
C ARG A 188 -9.85 1.62 -2.54
N ALA A 189 -8.87 2.48 -2.24
CA ALA A 189 -7.45 2.15 -2.42
C ALA A 189 -7.02 0.95 -1.57
N ALA A 190 -7.49 0.88 -0.31
CA ALA A 190 -7.23 -0.27 0.56
C ALA A 190 -7.88 -1.56 0.02
N ALA A 191 -9.13 -1.49 -0.45
CA ALA A 191 -9.78 -2.62 -1.09
C ALA A 191 -9.02 -3.09 -2.35
N ALA A 192 -8.53 -2.16 -3.20
CA ALA A 192 -7.72 -2.47 -4.37
C ALA A 192 -6.32 -3.05 -4.02
N ALA A 193 -5.82 -2.79 -2.81
CA ALA A 193 -4.65 -3.43 -2.23
C ALA A 193 -4.95 -4.81 -1.62
N GLY A 194 -6.21 -5.25 -1.66
CA GLY A 194 -6.67 -6.50 -1.07
C GLY A 194 -6.73 -6.46 0.46
N LEU A 195 -7.06 -5.30 1.04
CA LEU A 195 -7.24 -5.10 2.48
C LEU A 195 -8.72 -4.82 2.76
N PRO A 196 -9.56 -5.86 2.94
CA PRO A 196 -11.01 -5.69 3.09
C PRO A 196 -11.45 -5.31 4.51
N ARG A 197 -10.60 -5.51 5.52
CA ARG A 197 -10.89 -5.31 6.96
C ARG A 197 -10.33 -3.98 7.49
N VAL A 198 -10.54 -2.90 6.73
CA VAL A 198 -10.14 -1.56 7.16
C VAL A 198 -11.28 -0.87 7.88
N VAL A 199 -10.96 -0.30 9.04
CA VAL A 199 -11.83 0.56 9.86
C VAL A 199 -11.27 1.98 9.89
#